data_AF-A0A349HPU3-F1
#
_entry.id   AF-A0A349HPU3-F1
#
_cell.length_a   1.000
_cell.length_b   1.000
_cell.length_c   1.000
_cell.angle_alpha   90.00
_cell.angle_beta   90.00
_cell.angle_gamma   90.00
#
_symmetry.space_group_name_H-M   'P 1'
#
loop_
_entity.id
_entity.type
_entity.pdbx_description
1 polymer ?
#
loop_
_entity_poly.entity_id
_entity_poly.type
_entity_poly.pdbx_seq_one_letter_code
_entity_poly.pdbx_strand_id
1 'polypeptide(L)'
;AKQEAIKKSFDKAIEKLKAMPEDEYLKFLAQEILKIPNCEGIIVLNAKDKEKIGERLVETVNEKLGAEKVVLSKNTANTSGGFVLKRGSVEINSTFETLLDSMKDELTGEIANALFK
;
A
#
# COMPACT_ATOMS: atom_id res chain seq x y z
N ALA A 1 -22.61 -7.23 13.07
CA ALA A 1 -22.77 -8.25 12.01
C ALA A 1 -22.04 -7.90 10.72
N LYS A 2 -22.48 -6.93 9.89
CA LYS A 2 -21.82 -6.62 8.59
C LYS A 2 -20.39 -6.05 8.71
N GLN A 3 -20.17 -5.02 9.53
CA GLN A 3 -18.83 -4.44 9.74
C GLN A 3 -17.82 -5.46 10.29
N GLU A 4 -18.29 -6.39 11.12
CA GLU A 4 -17.46 -7.45 11.69
C GLU A 4 -17.08 -8.53 10.66
N ALA A 5 -17.99 -8.86 9.74
CA ALA A 5 -17.70 -9.74 8.61
C ALA A 5 -16.69 -9.09 7.64
N ILE A 6 -16.82 -7.79 7.38
CA ILE A 6 -15.87 -7.01 6.58
C ILE A 6 -14.50 -7.04 7.24
N LYS A 7 -14.42 -6.70 8.54
CA LYS A 7 -13.16 -6.74 9.30
C LYS A 7 -12.49 -8.12 9.20
N LYS A 8 -13.23 -9.21 9.40
CA LYS A 8 -12.69 -10.58 9.28
C LYS A 8 -12.17 -10.91 7.88
N SER A 9 -12.84 -10.47 6.82
CA SER A 9 -12.38 -10.68 5.44
C SER A 9 -11.09 -9.91 5.16
N PHE A 10 -10.96 -8.72 5.71
CA PHE A 10 -9.76 -7.91 5.58
C PHE A 10 -8.59 -8.39 6.42
N ASP A 11 -8.84 -8.79 7.67
CA ASP A 11 -7.82 -9.42 8.52
C ASP A 11 -7.23 -10.63 7.77
N LYS A 12 -8.07 -11.45 7.13
CA LYS A 12 -7.63 -12.55 6.24
C LYS A 12 -6.88 -12.08 4.99
N ALA A 13 -7.25 -10.94 4.39
CA ALA A 13 -6.53 -10.39 3.25
C ALA A 13 -5.13 -9.92 3.66
N ILE A 14 -5.00 -9.24 4.81
CA ILE A 14 -3.72 -8.82 5.39
C ILE A 14 -2.89 -10.05 5.76
N GLU A 15 -3.48 -11.10 6.34
CA GLU A 15 -2.77 -12.36 6.60
C GLU A 15 -2.25 -13.00 5.31
N LYS A 16 -3.06 -13.03 4.25
CA LYS A 16 -2.62 -13.52 2.93
C LYS A 16 -1.49 -12.69 2.35
N LEU A 17 -1.54 -11.36 2.46
CA LEU A 17 -0.48 -10.46 2.02
C LEU A 17 0.81 -10.69 2.83
N LYS A 18 0.70 -10.93 4.15
CA LYS A 18 1.83 -11.26 5.02
C LYS A 18 2.43 -12.64 4.74
N ALA A 19 1.62 -13.58 4.25
CA ALA A 19 2.02 -14.93 3.89
C ALA A 19 2.46 -15.07 2.42
N MET A 20 2.31 -13.99 1.63
CA MET A 20 2.68 -13.98 0.22
C MET A 20 4.20 -14.19 0.06
N PRO A 21 4.64 -14.98 -0.93
CA PRO A 21 6.05 -15.08 -1.26
C PRO A 21 6.63 -13.70 -1.58
N GLU A 22 7.90 -13.50 -1.21
CA GLU A 22 8.57 -12.20 -1.31
C GLU A 22 8.52 -11.61 -2.73
N ASP A 23 8.76 -12.43 -3.76
CA ASP A 23 8.74 -12.00 -5.16
C ASP A 23 7.34 -11.60 -5.65
N GLU A 24 6.30 -12.28 -5.17
CA GLU A 24 4.92 -11.93 -5.48
C GLU A 24 4.53 -10.62 -4.81
N TYR A 25 4.93 -10.44 -3.54
CA TYR A 25 4.67 -9.22 -2.79
C TYR A 25 5.41 -8.02 -3.40
N LEU A 26 6.67 -8.19 -3.80
CA LEU A 26 7.43 -7.16 -4.51
C LEU A 26 6.74 -6.76 -5.82
N LYS A 27 6.32 -7.73 -6.64
CA LYS A 27 5.60 -7.45 -7.89
C LYS A 27 4.30 -6.70 -7.65
N PHE A 28 3.55 -7.07 -6.62
CA PHE A 28 2.34 -6.39 -6.21
C PHE A 28 2.61 -4.92 -5.85
N LEU A 29 3.56 -4.66 -4.94
CA LEU A 29 3.89 -3.28 -4.55
C LEU A 29 4.39 -2.46 -5.73
N ALA A 30 5.26 -3.02 -6.59
CA ALA A 30 5.75 -2.33 -7.78
C ALA A 30 4.60 -1.95 -8.73
N GLN A 31 3.63 -2.84 -8.93
CA GLN A 31 2.44 -2.55 -9.74
C GLN A 31 1.58 -1.43 -9.14
N GLU A 32 1.35 -1.45 -7.82
CA GLU A 32 0.59 -0.40 -7.15
C GLU A 32 1.28 0.97 -7.24
N ILE A 33 2.60 1.01 -7.07
CA ILE A 33 3.39 2.25 -7.22
C ILE A 33 3.31 2.80 -8.64
N LEU A 34 3.37 1.94 -9.66
CA LEU A 34 3.32 2.34 -11.07
C LEU A 34 1.95 2.86 -11.52
N LYS A 35 0.88 2.53 -10.80
CA LYS A 35 -0.46 3.10 -11.05
C LYS A 35 -0.54 4.58 -10.66
N ILE A 36 0.40 5.09 -9.86
CA ILE A 36 0.40 6.48 -9.40
C ILE A 36 0.78 7.39 -10.58
N PRO A 37 -0.09 8.35 -10.98
CA PRO A 37 0.21 9.28 -12.05
C PRO A 37 1.43 10.15 -11.71
N ASN A 38 2.36 10.26 -12.66
CA ASN A 38 3.63 10.98 -12.47
C ASN A 38 4.37 10.53 -11.20
N CYS A 39 4.48 9.21 -11.00
CA CYS A 39 5.14 8.62 -9.84
C CYS A 39 6.60 9.08 -9.75
N GLU A 40 6.90 9.84 -8.71
CA GLU A 40 8.23 10.31 -8.33
C GLU A 40 8.25 10.64 -6.84
N GLY A 41 9.41 10.52 -6.20
CA GLY A 41 9.63 10.91 -4.81
C GLY A 41 10.22 9.81 -3.93
N ILE A 42 9.89 9.85 -2.64
CA ILE A 42 10.50 9.00 -1.63
C ILE A 42 9.51 7.93 -1.21
N ILE A 43 9.89 6.66 -1.40
CA ILE A 43 9.14 5.50 -0.93
C ILE A 43 9.54 5.21 0.53
N VAL A 44 8.57 5.20 1.42
CA VAL A 44 8.73 4.83 2.83
C VAL A 44 8.01 3.51 3.06
N LEU A 45 8.74 2.51 3.55
CA LEU A 45 8.23 1.18 3.90
C LEU A 45 8.29 0.98 5.42
N ASN A 46 7.70 -0.10 5.92
CA ASN A 46 8.01 -0.54 7.28
C ASN A 46 9.43 -1.12 7.35
N ALA A 47 9.94 -1.36 8.57
CA ALA A 47 11.30 -1.84 8.77
C ALA A 47 11.57 -3.19 8.08
N LYS A 48 10.61 -4.12 8.16
CA LYS A 48 10.73 -5.48 7.61
C LYS A 48 10.81 -5.46 6.08
N ASP A 49 9.90 -4.75 5.43
CA ASP A 49 9.81 -4.69 3.96
C ASP A 49 10.96 -3.87 3.39
N LYS A 50 11.38 -2.82 4.09
CA LYS A 50 12.59 -2.08 3.75
C LYS A 50 13.83 -2.98 3.70
N GLU A 51 14.03 -3.82 4.72
CA GLU A 51 15.18 -4.73 4.79
C GLU A 51 15.10 -5.84 3.74
N LYS A 52 13.93 -6.42 3.54
CA LYS A 52 13.77 -7.59 2.65
C LYS A 52 13.72 -7.25 1.17
N ILE A 53 12.93 -6.22 0.81
CA ILE A 53 12.60 -5.93 -0.59
C ILE A 53 12.83 -4.48 -0.99
N GLY A 54 13.22 -3.59 -0.07
CA GLY A 54 13.21 -2.14 -0.30
C GLY A 54 14.03 -1.69 -1.51
N GLU A 55 15.29 -2.14 -1.61
CA GLU A 55 16.16 -1.78 -2.74
C GLU A 55 15.64 -2.37 -4.05
N ARG A 56 15.37 -3.69 -4.06
CA ARG A 56 14.83 -4.40 -5.24
C ARG A 56 13.52 -3.78 -5.74
N LEU A 57 12.68 -3.28 -4.83
CA LEU A 57 11.42 -2.63 -5.17
C LEU A 57 11.67 -1.32 -5.92
N VAL A 58 12.54 -0.45 -5.39
CA VAL A 58 12.87 0.84 -6.01
C VAL A 58 13.55 0.66 -7.35
N GLU A 59 14.50 -0.29 -7.46
CA GLU A 59 15.12 -0.68 -8.72
C GLU A 59 14.06 -1.11 -9.75
N THR A 60 13.20 -2.07 -9.39
CA THR A 60 12.13 -2.58 -10.27
C THR A 60 11.20 -1.47 -10.76
N VAL A 61 10.86 -0.52 -9.88
CA VAL A 61 9.97 0.61 -10.24
C VAL A 61 10.70 1.58 -11.18
N ASN A 62 11.93 1.97 -10.87
CA ASN A 62 12.71 2.90 -11.70
C ASN A 62 13.02 2.31 -13.08
N GLU A 63 13.34 1.02 -13.16
CA GLU A 63 13.52 0.30 -14.43
C GLU A 63 12.26 0.41 -15.31
N LYS A 64 11.08 0.16 -14.73
CA LYS A 64 9.81 0.24 -15.45
C LYS A 64 9.40 1.67 -15.82
N LEU A 65 9.83 2.66 -15.04
CA LEU A 65 9.65 4.08 -15.35
C LEU A 65 10.66 4.59 -16.38
N GLY A 66 11.74 3.84 -16.65
CA GLY A 66 12.84 4.23 -17.54
C GLY A 66 13.68 5.39 -17.02
N ALA A 67 13.60 5.71 -15.72
CA ALA A 67 14.32 6.79 -15.07
C ALA A 67 14.32 6.61 -13.55
N GLU A 68 15.34 7.15 -12.88
CA GLU A 68 15.42 7.23 -11.41
C GLU A 68 14.45 8.29 -10.86
N LYS A 69 13.18 7.92 -10.74
CA LYS A 69 12.12 8.82 -10.25
C LYS A 69 11.77 8.61 -8.78
N VAL A 70 11.98 7.40 -8.27
CA VAL A 70 11.70 7.06 -6.88
C VAL A 70 12.98 6.63 -6.15
N VAL A 71 13.05 6.94 -4.86
CA VAL A 71 14.17 6.53 -3.99
C VAL A 71 13.65 5.95 -2.68
N LEU A 72 14.41 5.04 -2.07
CA LEU A 72 14.06 4.45 -0.79
C LEU A 72 14.38 5.40 0.37
N SER A 73 13.43 5.58 1.29
CA SER A 73 13.64 6.42 2.47
C SER A 73 14.63 5.80 3.46
N LYS A 74 15.41 6.64 4.13
CA LYS A 74 16.17 6.24 5.33
C LYS A 74 15.26 5.95 6.52
N ASN A 75 14.09 6.59 6.59
CA ASN A 75 13.11 6.39 7.64
C ASN A 75 12.17 5.22 7.32
N THR A 76 11.45 4.75 8.33
CA THR A 76 10.46 3.68 8.21
C THR A 76 9.10 4.14 8.72
N ALA A 77 8.03 3.62 8.14
CA ALA A 77 6.67 3.81 8.62
C ALA A 77 6.27 2.73 9.64
N ASN A 78 5.46 3.08 10.62
CA ASN A 78 4.88 2.12 11.55
C ASN A 78 3.60 1.52 10.96
N THR A 79 3.76 0.52 10.09
CA THR A 79 2.66 -0.14 9.34
C THR A 79 2.92 -1.64 9.20
N SER A 80 1.85 -2.42 9.07
CA SER A 80 1.91 -3.85 8.80
C SER A 80 2.40 -4.19 7.39
N GLY A 81 2.42 -3.24 6.45
CA GLY A 81 2.85 -3.44 5.06
C GLY A 81 2.29 -2.37 4.11
N GLY A 82 2.60 -2.51 2.82
CA GLY A 82 2.34 -1.48 1.82
C GLY A 82 3.44 -0.40 1.83
N PHE A 83 3.11 0.79 1.31
CA PHE A 83 4.08 1.86 1.16
C PHE A 83 3.44 3.24 1.36
N VAL A 84 4.29 4.22 1.63
CA VAL A 84 3.95 5.64 1.57
C VAL A 84 4.86 6.30 0.54
N LEU A 85 4.29 6.99 -0.44
CA LEU A 85 5.05 7.81 -1.40
C LEU A 85 4.98 9.28 -0.96
N LYS A 86 6.13 9.89 -0.72
CA LYS A 86 6.25 11.32 -0.38
C LYS A 86 6.83 12.11 -1.54
N ARG A 87 6.13 13.16 -1.97
CA ARG A 87 6.56 14.10 -3.01
C ARG A 87 6.32 15.54 -2.56
N GLY A 88 7.36 16.19 -2.04
CA GLY A 88 7.26 17.53 -1.49
C GLY A 88 6.28 17.58 -0.31
N SER A 89 5.20 18.35 -0.46
CA SER A 89 4.11 18.45 0.52
C SER A 89 3.01 17.39 0.34
N VAL A 90 3.05 16.60 -0.74
CA VAL A 90 2.06 15.57 -1.03
C VAL A 90 2.54 14.23 -0.50
N GLU A 91 1.65 13.54 0.23
CA GLU A 91 1.86 12.18 0.69
C GLU A 91 0.72 11.30 0.18
N ILE A 92 1.09 10.20 -0.48
CA ILE A 92 0.16 9.15 -0.89
C ILE A 92 0.41 7.97 0.03
N ASN A 93 -0.54 7.73 0.94
CA ASN A 93 -0.50 6.62 1.87
C ASN A 93 -1.23 5.41 1.29
N SER A 94 -0.49 4.37 0.92
CA SER A 94 -0.99 3.10 0.40
C SER A 94 -0.62 1.95 1.34
N THR A 95 -0.62 2.22 2.65
CA THR A 95 -0.50 1.19 3.67
C THR A 95 -1.76 0.34 3.74
N PHE A 96 -1.61 -0.90 4.20
CA PHE A 96 -2.76 -1.81 4.34
C PHE A 96 -3.82 -1.26 5.28
N GLU A 97 -3.43 -0.55 6.33
CA GLU A 97 -4.34 0.10 7.26
C GLU A 97 -5.18 1.19 6.55
N THR A 98 -4.56 2.03 5.73
CA THR A 98 -5.28 3.07 4.98
C THR A 98 -6.21 2.49 3.91
N LEU A 99 -5.80 1.43 3.21
CA LEU A 99 -6.65 0.73 2.26
C LEU A 99 -7.86 0.08 2.95
N LEU A 100 -7.62 -0.53 4.11
CA LEU A 100 -8.67 -1.11 4.94
C LEU A 100 -9.70 -0.07 5.38
N ASP A 101 -9.25 1.07 5.91
CA ASP A 101 -10.15 2.10 6.41
C ASP A 101 -10.95 2.75 5.28
N SER A 102 -10.32 3.01 4.13
CA SER A 102 -11.01 3.53 2.93
C SER A 102 -12.14 2.60 2.47
N MET A 103 -11.90 1.29 2.47
CA MET A 103 -12.91 0.30 2.07
C MET A 103 -14.03 0.16 3.10
N LYS A 104 -13.74 0.29 4.41
CA LYS A 104 -14.79 0.33 5.46
C LYS A 104 -15.69 1.55 5.29
N ASP A 105 -15.12 2.70 4.96
CA ASP A 105 -15.86 3.95 4.77
C ASP A 105 -16.78 3.86 3.56
N GLU A 106 -16.28 3.33 2.44
CA GLU A 106 -17.07 3.09 1.22
C GLU A 106 -18.27 2.17 1.49
N LEU A 107 -18.03 1.01 2.13
CA LEU A 107 -19.08 0.06 2.49
C LEU A 107 -20.10 0.65 3.47
N THR A 108 -19.65 1.49 4.42
CA THR A 108 -20.55 2.18 5.35
C THR A 108 -21.40 3.20 4.62
N GLY A 109 -20.83 3.92 3.65
CA GLY A 109 -21.54 4.85 2.79
C GLY A 109 -22.60 4.17 1.90
N GLU A 110 -22.27 3.03 1.29
CA GLU A 110 -23.24 2.23 0.52
C GLU A 110 -24.40 1.74 1.39
N ILE A 111 -24.11 1.25 2.60
CA ILE A 111 -25.13 0.80 3.53
C ILE A 111 -26.02 1.96 4.00
N ALA A 112 -25.42 3.12 4.33
CA ALA A 112 -26.17 4.31 4.70
C ALA A 112 -27.08 4.78 3.55
N ASN A 113 -26.58 4.79 2.32
CA ASN A 113 -27.36 5.13 1.13
C ASN A 113 -28.51 4.14 0.86
N ALA A 114 -28.34 2.85 1.20
CA ALA A 114 -29.39 1.86 1.06
C ALA A 114 -30.46 1.95 2.17
N LEU A 115 -30.10 2.47 3.37
CA LEU A 115 -30.98 2.54 4.54
C LEU A 115 -31.72 3.88 4.67
N PHE A 116 -31.14 4.97 4.15
CA PHE A 116 -31.68 6.33 4.28
C PHE A 116 -32.03 6.96 2.91
N LYS A 117 -32.24 6.13 1.89
CA LYS A 117 -33.04 6.50 0.72
C LYS A 117 -34.52 6.32 1.00
#